data_AF-A0A5N8UNC6-F1
#
_entry.id   AF-A0A5N8UNC6-F1
#
_cell.length_a   1.000
_cell.length_b   1.000
_cell.length_c   1.000
_cell.angle_alpha   90.00
_cell.angle_beta   90.00
_cell.angle_gamma   90.00
#
_symmetry.space_group_name_H-M   'P 1'
#
loop_
_entity.id
_entity.type
_entity.pdbx_description
1 polymer ?
#
loop_
_entity_poly.entity_id
_entity_poly.type
_entity_poly.pdbx_seq_one_letter_code
_entity_poly.pdbx_strand_id
1 'polypeptide(L)'
;MSVHSFIEAAEYSDQAKGTGGGVSKLALFRIEDTLVLNPPLPEQQKIAAILTSVDEVIEKTQAQIDNFKDLKTAMMQELLTRGVGVDGKPHIAFKDPLVGRIPISREVVSIVTT
;
A
#
# COMPACT_ATOMS: atom_id res chain seq x y z
N MET A 1 -17.60 -5.44 3.88
CA MET A 1 -18.00 -5.38 2.45
C MET A 1 -19.52 -5.39 2.30
N SER A 2 -20.07 -4.38 1.60
CA SER A 2 -21.46 -4.34 1.09
C SER A 2 -21.54 -5.09 -0.24
N VAL A 3 -22.74 -5.26 -0.80
CA VAL A 3 -23.14 -5.87 -2.09
C VAL A 3 -22.13 -5.70 -3.25
N HIS A 4 -21.30 -4.65 -3.21
CA HIS A 4 -20.16 -4.36 -4.08
C HIS A 4 -19.27 -5.58 -4.43
N SER A 5 -18.89 -6.42 -3.47
CA SER A 5 -17.97 -7.53 -3.75
C SER A 5 -18.59 -8.67 -4.55
N PHE A 6 -19.92 -8.82 -4.46
CA PHE A 6 -20.68 -9.78 -5.26
C PHE A 6 -20.85 -9.28 -6.70
N ILE A 7 -20.90 -7.96 -6.89
CA ILE A 7 -20.95 -7.31 -8.21
C ILE A 7 -19.60 -7.40 -8.92
N GLU A 8 -18.49 -7.21 -8.22
CA GLU A 8 -17.13 -7.26 -8.80
C GLU A 8 -16.80 -8.65 -9.40
N ALA A 9 -17.28 -9.72 -8.76
CA ALA A 9 -17.19 -11.08 -9.30
C ALA A 9 -18.09 -11.30 -10.54
N ALA A 10 -19.25 -10.63 -10.60
CA ALA A 10 -20.14 -10.67 -11.76
C ALA A 10 -19.59 -9.85 -12.94
N GLU A 11 -18.90 -8.74 -12.67
CA GLU A 11 -18.25 -7.88 -13.67
C GLU A 11 -17.13 -8.62 -14.43
N TYR A 12 -16.43 -9.56 -13.78
CA TYR A 12 -15.44 -10.43 -14.44
C TYR A 12 -16.06 -11.29 -15.55
N SER A 13 -17.35 -11.63 -15.45
CA SER A 13 -18.05 -12.41 -16.48
C SER A 13 -18.52 -11.58 -17.68
N ASP A 14 -18.73 -10.26 -17.53
CA ASP A 14 -19.21 -9.38 -18.61
C ASP A 14 -18.08 -8.79 -19.47
N GLN A 15 -16.82 -8.87 -19.00
CA GLN A 15 -15.63 -8.50 -19.81
C GLN A 15 -15.44 -9.38 -21.07
N ALA A 16 -16.19 -10.47 -21.21
CA ALA A 16 -16.12 -11.35 -22.38
C ALA A 16 -16.91 -10.85 -23.62
N LYS A 17 -17.62 -9.70 -23.58
CA LYS A 17 -18.43 -9.21 -24.72
C LYS A 17 -18.31 -7.71 -25.03
N GLY A 18 -17.09 -7.20 -25.10
CA GLY A 18 -16.79 -5.82 -25.49
C GLY A 18 -15.79 -5.70 -26.65
N THR A 19 -16.13 -6.19 -27.85
CA THR A 19 -15.33 -5.91 -29.06
C THR A 19 -15.70 -4.54 -29.63
N GLY A 20 -15.00 -3.48 -29.22
CA GLY A 20 -15.08 -2.17 -29.86
C GLY A 20 -14.52 -1.03 -29.00
N GLY A 21 -13.52 -0.31 -29.52
CA GLY A 21 -12.91 0.84 -28.84
C GLY A 21 -13.92 1.97 -28.62
N GLY A 22 -14.21 2.27 -27.36
CA GLY A 22 -15.12 3.32 -26.91
C GLY A 22 -15.74 2.92 -25.58
N VAL A 23 -15.73 3.81 -24.58
CA VAL A 23 -16.19 3.53 -23.21
C VAL A 23 -17.56 2.83 -23.24
N SER A 24 -17.60 1.57 -22.82
CA SER A 24 -18.82 0.77 -22.77
C SER A 24 -19.76 1.37 -21.73
N LYS A 25 -20.88 1.95 -22.17
CA LYS A 25 -21.97 2.35 -21.27
C LYS A 25 -22.73 1.09 -20.86
N LEU A 26 -22.74 0.78 -19.56
CA LEU A 26 -23.61 -0.23 -19.00
C LEU A 26 -25.06 0.26 -19.13
N ALA A 27 -25.81 -0.33 -20.06
CA ALA A 27 -27.20 0.00 -20.25
C ALA A 27 -28.06 -0.69 -19.17
N LEU A 28 -29.06 0.01 -18.63
CA LEU A 28 -29.86 -0.46 -17.49
C LEU A 28 -30.48 -1.85 -17.73
N PHE A 29 -30.99 -2.10 -18.95
CA PHE A 29 -31.56 -3.39 -19.33
C PHE A 29 -30.56 -4.56 -19.22
N ARG A 30 -29.25 -4.30 -19.37
CA ARG A 30 -28.23 -5.36 -19.22
C ARG A 30 -28.04 -5.77 -17.76
N ILE A 31 -28.23 -4.84 -16.83
CA ILE A 31 -28.14 -5.11 -15.39
C ILE A 31 -29.36 -5.94 -14.96
N GLU A 32 -30.55 -5.61 -15.46
CA GLU A 32 -31.79 -6.32 -15.17
C GLU A 32 -31.76 -7.79 -15.63
N ASP A 33 -31.11 -8.07 -16.76
CA ASP A 33 -30.99 -9.42 -17.33
C ASP A 33 -29.79 -10.22 -16.78
N THR A 34 -29.02 -9.67 -15.83
CA THR A 34 -27.83 -10.34 -15.29
C THR A 34 -28.23 -11.47 -14.35
N LEU A 35 -27.82 -12.69 -14.67
CA LEU A 35 -28.01 -13.85 -13.81
C LEU A 35 -27.01 -13.83 -12.65
N VAL A 36 -27.52 -13.75 -11.41
CA VAL A 36 -26.72 -13.81 -10.19
C VAL A 36 -27.12 -14.99 -9.31
N LEU A 37 -26.14 -15.55 -8.59
CA LEU A 37 -26.40 -16.54 -7.56
C LEU A 37 -27.05 -15.86 -6.36
N ASN A 38 -28.25 -16.31 -5.96
CA ASN A 38 -28.99 -15.76 -4.83
C ASN A 38 -29.17 -16.84 -3.74
N PRO A 39 -28.12 -17.15 -2.95
CA PRO A 39 -28.23 -18.14 -1.87
C PRO A 39 -29.12 -17.61 -0.74
N PRO A 40 -29.61 -18.45 0.19
CA PRO A 40 -30.41 -18.00 1.33
C PRO A 40 -29.70 -16.95 2.19
N LEU A 41 -30.46 -16.03 2.81
CA LEU A 41 -29.90 -14.94 3.63
C LEU A 41 -28.86 -15.39 4.69
N PRO A 42 -29.06 -16.48 5.44
CA PRO A 42 -28.04 -16.93 6.41
C PRO A 42 -26.71 -17.32 5.76
N GLU A 43 -26.73 -17.82 4.52
CA GLU A 43 -25.54 -18.16 3.76
C GLU A 43 -24.86 -16.91 3.21
N GLN A 44 -25.64 -15.97 2.67
CA GLN A 44 -25.13 -14.65 2.22
C GLN A 44 -24.36 -13.94 3.33
N GLN A 45 -24.92 -13.93 4.56
CA GLN A 45 -24.27 -13.31 5.72
C GLN A 45 -22.95 -13.98 6.10
N LYS A 46 -22.89 -15.32 6.03
CA LYS A 46 -21.65 -16.07 6.31
C LYS A 46 -20.58 -15.77 5.26
N ILE A 47 -20.94 -15.78 3.98
CA ILE A 47 -20.03 -15.45 2.88
C ILE A 47 -19.49 -14.02 3.08
N ALA A 48 -20.38 -13.05 3.32
CA ALA A 48 -20.01 -11.66 3.56
C ALA A 48 -19.09 -11.48 4.78
N ALA A 49 -19.34 -12.22 5.86
CA ALA A 49 -18.51 -12.18 7.07
C ALA A 49 -17.10 -12.73 6.81
N ILE A 50 -16.99 -13.87 6.11
CA ILE A 50 -15.69 -14.46 5.77
C ILE A 50 -14.89 -13.51 4.88
N LEU A 51 -15.50 -13.00 3.80
CA LEU A 51 -14.81 -12.09 2.89
C LEU A 51 -14.40 -10.79 3.60
N THR A 52 -15.28 -10.23 4.45
CA THR A 52 -14.95 -9.03 5.23
C THR A 52 -13.76 -9.30 6.16
N SER A 53 -13.68 -10.48 6.79
CA SER A 53 -12.53 -10.83 7.63
C SER A 53 -11.21 -10.91 6.85
N VAL A 54 -11.25 -11.37 5.60
CA VAL A 54 -10.07 -11.41 4.72
C VAL A 54 -9.65 -9.99 4.35
N ASP A 55 -10.59 -9.13 3.96
CA ASP A 55 -10.30 -7.72 3.66
C ASP A 55 -9.68 -6.99 4.86
N GLU A 56 -10.21 -7.18 6.06
CA GLU A 56 -9.64 -6.59 7.27
C GLU A 56 -8.17 -7.01 7.49
N VAL A 57 -7.84 -8.27 7.18
CA VAL A 57 -6.45 -8.76 7.28
C VAL A 57 -5.57 -8.11 6.21
N ILE A 58 -6.06 -7.95 4.98
CA ILE A 58 -5.34 -7.27 3.90
C ILE A 58 -5.06 -5.81 4.28
N GLU A 59 -6.09 -5.07 4.73
CA GLU A 59 -5.97 -3.68 5.14
C GLU A 59 -4.97 -3.50 6.29
N LYS A 60 -5.07 -4.34 7.33
CA LYS A 60 -4.12 -4.30 8.46
C LYS A 60 -2.69 -4.59 8.02
N THR A 61 -2.50 -5.56 7.13
CA THR A 61 -1.17 -5.91 6.61
C THR A 61 -0.59 -4.76 5.78
N GLN A 62 -1.41 -4.12 4.95
CA GLN A 62 -0.98 -2.98 4.14
C GLN A 62 -0.58 -1.79 5.02
N ALA A 63 -1.36 -1.49 6.06
CA ALA A 63 -1.01 -0.47 7.05
C ALA A 63 0.32 -0.78 7.76
N GLN A 64 0.59 -2.05 8.10
CA GLN A 64 1.88 -2.45 8.66
C GLN A 64 3.03 -2.24 7.68
N ILE A 65 2.86 -2.62 6.41
CA ILE A 65 3.86 -2.42 5.36
C ILE A 65 4.22 -0.94 5.24
N ASP A 66 3.22 -0.06 5.22
CA ASP A 66 3.45 1.38 5.06
C ASP A 66 4.14 1.97 6.30
N ASN A 67 3.75 1.55 7.51
CA ASN A 67 4.48 1.90 8.74
C ASN A 67 5.95 1.46 8.70
N PHE A 68 6.25 0.26 8.19
CA PHE A 68 7.62 -0.21 8.05
C PHE A 68 8.42 0.55 7.01
N LYS A 69 7.80 0.99 5.90
CA LYS A 69 8.46 1.85 4.90
C LYS A 69 8.82 3.21 5.51
N ASP A 70 7.92 3.80 6.28
CA ASP A 70 8.14 5.08 6.94
C ASP A 70 9.26 4.95 7.98
N LEU A 71 9.20 3.90 8.82
CA LEU A 71 10.25 3.61 9.80
C LEU A 71 11.62 3.39 9.12
N LYS A 72 11.68 2.57 8.06
CA LYS A 72 12.91 2.35 7.29
C LYS A 72 13.47 3.67 6.77
N THR A 73 12.62 4.53 6.23
CA THR A 73 13.02 5.82 5.67
C THR A 73 13.56 6.75 6.75
N ALA A 74 12.85 6.87 7.88
CA ALA A 74 13.29 7.66 9.02
C ALA A 74 14.62 7.16 9.60
N MET A 75 14.74 5.85 9.82
CA MET A 75 15.98 5.22 10.31
C MET A 75 17.14 5.44 9.34
N MET A 76 16.92 5.30 8.03
CA MET A 76 17.95 5.54 7.04
C MET A 76 18.42 6.99 7.06
N GLN A 77 17.50 7.96 7.15
CA GLN A 77 17.84 9.37 7.30
C GLN A 77 18.65 9.62 8.57
N GLU A 78 18.25 9.04 9.70
CA GLU A 78 18.96 9.17 10.96
C GLU A 78 20.37 8.56 10.90
N LEU A 79 20.52 7.36 10.37
CA LEU A 79 21.82 6.68 10.28
C LEU A 79 22.76 7.35 9.28
N LEU A 80 22.26 7.84 8.15
CA LEU A 80 23.09 8.51 7.15
C LEU A 80 23.52 9.91 7.61
N THR A 81 22.64 10.65 8.30
CA THR A 81 22.98 12.01 8.79
C THR A 81 23.73 11.99 10.11
N ARG A 82 23.22 11.27 11.12
CA ARG A 82 23.77 11.23 12.47
C ARG A 82 24.75 10.10 12.69
N GLY A 83 24.61 8.96 12.01
CA GLY A 83 25.46 7.80 12.24
C GLY A 83 25.21 7.12 13.59
N VAL A 84 26.05 6.13 13.89
CA VAL A 84 26.07 5.43 15.18
C VAL A 84 27.42 5.71 15.83
N GLY A 85 27.40 6.20 17.07
CA GLY A 85 28.61 6.44 17.84
C GLY A 85 29.18 5.16 18.46
N VAL A 86 30.14 5.33 19.35
CA VAL A 86 30.86 4.21 19.99
C VAL A 86 29.89 3.38 20.83
N ASP A 87 30.01 2.06 20.75
CA ASP A 87 29.18 1.08 21.46
C ASP A 87 27.67 1.19 21.19
N GLY A 88 27.28 1.73 20.02
CA GLY A 88 25.86 1.89 19.66
C GLY A 88 25.20 3.16 20.21
N LYS A 89 25.95 4.03 20.89
CA LYS A 89 25.41 5.27 21.48
C LYS A 89 25.32 6.39 20.44
N PRO A 90 24.34 7.32 20.53
CA PRO A 90 24.29 8.46 19.64
C PRO A 90 25.53 9.36 19.73
N HIS A 91 25.93 9.97 18.62
CA HIS A 91 26.95 11.01 18.65
C HIS A 91 26.47 12.22 19.46
N ILE A 92 27.37 12.82 20.25
CA ILE A 92 27.04 13.90 21.19
C ILE A 92 27.38 15.27 20.59
N ALA A 93 28.31 15.33 19.63
CA ALA A 93 28.82 16.58 19.06
C ALA A 93 28.78 16.57 17.52
N PHE A 94 28.35 17.70 16.94
CA PHE A 94 28.08 17.88 15.51
C PHE A 94 28.70 19.18 14.97
N LYS A 95 28.94 19.20 13.66
CA LYS A 95 29.28 20.39 12.87
C LYS A 95 28.32 20.54 11.69
N ASP A 96 28.16 21.76 11.18
CA ASP A 96 27.20 22.10 10.11
C ASP A 96 27.90 22.66 8.85
N PRO A 97 28.61 21.83 8.07
CA PRO A 97 29.14 22.20 6.77
C PRO A 97 28.02 22.37 5.71
N LEU A 98 28.38 22.84 4.50
CA LEU A 98 27.42 23.04 3.39
C LEU A 98 26.61 21.77 3.01
N VAL A 99 27.14 20.59 3.31
CA VAL A 99 26.48 19.29 3.09
C VAL A 99 25.47 18.91 4.18
N GLY A 100 25.23 19.79 5.15
CA GLY A 100 24.33 19.59 6.27
C GLY A 100 25.01 19.08 7.55
N ARG A 101 24.20 18.90 8.60
CA ARG A 101 24.66 18.51 9.94
C ARG A 101 25.27 17.12 9.96
N ILE A 102 26.53 17.00 10.40
CA ILE A 102 27.25 15.72 10.53
C ILE A 102 28.02 15.63 11.85
N PRO A 103 28.31 14.42 12.37
CA PRO A 103 29.18 14.25 13.52
C PRO A 103 30.56 14.88 13.32
N ILE A 104 31.14 15.43 14.38
CA ILE A 104 32.47 16.09 14.32
C ILE A 104 33.54 15.14 13.77
N SER A 105 33.46 13.85 14.11
CA SER A 105 34.41 12.81 13.70
C SER A 105 34.39 12.49 12.19
N ARG A 106 33.38 12.94 11.44
CA ARG A 106 33.30 12.69 9.99
C ARG A 106 34.02 13.78 9.19
N GLU A 107 34.68 13.39 8.11
CA GLU A 107 35.32 14.30 7.17
C GLU A 107 34.44 14.53 5.94
N VAL A 108 34.57 15.71 5.32
CA VAL A 108 33.88 16.06 4.07
C VAL A 108 34.91 16.06 2.96
N VAL A 109 34.69 15.23 1.95
CA VAL A 109 35.61 15.05 0.82
C VAL A 109 34.83 15.21 -0.48
N SER A 110 35.42 15.90 -1.46
CA SER A 110 34.85 16.03 -2.80
C SER A 110 35.02 14.74 -3.60
N ILE A 111 33.96 14.28 -4.24
CA ILE A 111 34.06 13.18 -5.21
C ILE A 111 34.61 13.78 -6.50
N VAL A 112 35.89 13.51 -6.80
CA VAL A 112 36.51 13.91 -8.06
C VAL A 112 36.07 12.91 -9.12
N THR A 113 35.22 13.33 -10.05
CA THR A 113 34.85 12.54 -11.23
C THR A 113 35.99 12.65 -12.25
N THR A 114 36.70 11.55 -12.52
CA THR A 114 37.65 11.43 -13.63
C THR A 114 36.94 10.87 -14.86
#